data_AF-A0A501WTN9-F1
#
_entry.id   AF-A0A501WTN9-F1
#
_cell.length_a   1.000
_cell.length_b   1.000
_cell.length_c   1.000
_cell.angle_alpha   90.00
_cell.angle_beta   90.00
_cell.angle_gamma   90.00
#
_symmetry.space_group_name_H-M   'P 1'
#
loop_
_entity.id
_entity.type
_entity.pdbx_description
1 polymer ?
#
loop_
_entity_poly.entity_id
_entity_poly.type
_entity_poly.pdbx_seq_one_letter_code
_entity_poly.pdbx_strand_id
1 'polypeptide(L)'
;MSELTGRRVAAIAVGAFGVIIAANAVLAVVAVDTFSGTVVDNSYLSSQTFDAERDAQRGLGWQVTPRVERGYLHLDFTDGAGRTPRPAKVSVTVGRPGTNAEDATMPMDETGRGYVAAHPLPKGGWRAEIAAEALDGTRFRQSRSFYVGAE
;
A
#
# COMPACT_ATOMS: atom_id res chain seq x y z
N MET A 1 -29.39 -3.85 -57.72
CA MET A 1 -28.45 -4.20 -56.64
C MET A 1 -27.49 -3.03 -56.52
N SER A 2 -27.52 -2.27 -55.41
CA SER A 2 -26.70 -1.05 -55.31
C SER A 2 -25.23 -1.41 -55.15
N GLU A 3 -24.36 -0.94 -56.04
CA GLU A 3 -22.92 -1.20 -55.99
C GLU A 3 -22.26 -0.61 -54.74
N LEU A 4 -21.29 -1.35 -54.20
CA LEU A 4 -20.37 -0.90 -53.17
C LEU A 4 -19.37 0.07 -53.81
N THR A 5 -19.71 1.36 -53.79
CA THR A 5 -18.78 2.41 -54.24
C THR A 5 -17.72 2.67 -53.18
N GLY A 6 -16.56 3.21 -53.59
CA GLY A 6 -15.46 3.54 -52.66
C GLY A 6 -15.87 4.46 -51.51
N ARG A 7 -16.88 5.32 -51.70
CA ARG A 7 -17.47 6.15 -50.62
C ARG A 7 -18.25 5.33 -49.60
N ARG A 8 -18.96 4.29 -50.02
CA ARG A 8 -19.66 3.37 -49.10
C ARG A 8 -18.66 2.54 -48.29
N VAL A 9 -17.59 2.06 -48.93
CA VAL A 9 -16.50 1.36 -48.25
C VAL A 9 -15.80 2.29 -47.24
N ALA A 10 -15.54 3.54 -47.61
CA ALA A 10 -14.96 4.53 -46.70
C ALA A 10 -15.88 4.82 -45.49
N ALA A 11 -17.19 4.97 -45.70
CA ALA A 11 -18.15 5.17 -44.62
C ALA A 11 -18.22 3.98 -43.66
N ILE A 12 -18.18 2.74 -44.20
CA ILE A 12 -18.14 1.52 -43.40
C ILE A 12 -16.85 1.43 -42.60
N ALA A 13 -15.70 1.72 -43.23
CA ALA A 13 -14.40 1.71 -42.56
C ALA A 13 -14.35 2.73 -41.41
N VAL A 14 -14.75 3.98 -41.66
CA VAL A 14 -14.80 5.03 -40.63
C VAL A 14 -15.75 4.66 -39.50
N GLY A 15 -16.92 4.08 -39.82
CA GLY A 15 -17.86 3.60 -38.81
C GLY A 15 -17.26 2.49 -37.93
N ALA A 16 -16.60 1.50 -38.53
CA ALA A 16 -15.97 0.40 -37.80
C ALA A 16 -14.83 0.90 -36.89
N PHE A 17 -13.94 1.76 -37.41
CA PHE A 17 -12.88 2.36 -36.62
C PHE A 17 -13.44 3.29 -35.53
N GLY A 18 -14.50 4.04 -35.81
CA GLY A 18 -15.17 4.90 -34.85
C GLY A 18 -15.71 4.13 -33.65
N VAL A 19 -16.33 2.95 -33.88
CA VAL A 19 -16.79 2.08 -32.80
C VAL A 19 -15.64 1.58 -31.94
N ILE A 20 -14.53 1.14 -32.56
CA ILE A 20 -13.34 0.68 -31.84
C ILE A 20 -12.72 1.80 -31.00
N ILE A 21 -12.59 3.00 -31.57
CA ILE A 21 -12.06 4.18 -30.89
C ILE A 21 -12.96 4.56 -29.71
N ALA A 22 -14.28 4.58 -29.90
CA ALA A 22 -15.24 4.89 -28.84
C ALA A 22 -15.16 3.86 -27.70
N ALA A 23 -15.09 2.56 -28.02
CA ALA A 23 -14.91 1.52 -27.02
C ALA A 23 -13.60 1.69 -26.24
N ASN A 24 -12.48 1.94 -26.93
CA ASN A 24 -11.19 2.18 -26.29
C ASN A 24 -11.18 3.44 -25.41
N ALA A 25 -11.86 4.50 -25.83
CA ALA A 25 -12.00 5.72 -25.02
C ALA A 25 -12.82 5.47 -23.75
N VAL A 26 -13.93 4.72 -23.85
CA VAL A 26 -14.72 4.30 -22.67
C VAL A 26 -13.87 3.47 -21.72
N LEU A 27 -13.13 2.49 -22.23
CA LEU A 27 -12.21 1.68 -21.43
C LEU A 27 -11.11 2.54 -20.78
N ALA A 28 -10.57 3.53 -21.48
CA ALA A 28 -9.57 4.44 -20.94
C ALA A 28 -10.15 5.32 -19.81
N VAL A 29 -11.36 5.86 -19.96
CA VAL A 29 -12.04 6.63 -18.92
C VAL A 29 -12.30 5.76 -17.69
N VAL A 30 -12.87 4.56 -17.89
CA VAL A 30 -13.10 3.61 -16.80
C VAL A 30 -11.79 3.24 -16.10
N ALA A 31 -10.72 2.99 -16.84
CA ALA A 31 -9.41 2.64 -16.27
C ALA A 31 -8.80 3.80 -15.46
N VAL A 32 -8.91 5.04 -15.93
CA VAL A 32 -8.45 6.22 -15.17
C VAL A 32 -9.27 6.41 -13.90
N ASP A 33 -10.59 6.20 -13.95
CA ASP A 33 -11.47 6.33 -12.78
C ASP A 33 -11.28 5.19 -11.76
N THR A 34 -10.93 3.98 -12.19
CA THR A 34 -10.79 2.80 -11.31
C THR A 34 -9.37 2.56 -10.78
N PHE A 35 -8.34 3.20 -11.37
CA PHE A 35 -6.99 3.19 -10.82
C PHE A 35 -6.66 4.50 -10.11
N SER A 36 -6.96 4.58 -8.81
CA SER A 36 -6.50 5.67 -7.90
C SER A 36 -4.98 5.65 -7.63
N GLY A 37 -4.21 4.91 -8.43
CA GLY A 37 -2.79 4.69 -8.26
C GLY A 37 -1.94 5.82 -8.85
N THR A 38 -2.11 7.05 -8.40
CA THR A 38 -1.11 8.10 -8.62
C THR A 38 0.10 7.78 -7.74
N VAL A 39 1.01 6.93 -8.24
CA VAL A 39 2.35 6.79 -7.68
C VAL A 39 3.14 8.04 -8.06
N VAL A 40 2.89 9.11 -7.32
CA VAL A 40 3.66 10.36 -7.15
C VAL A 40 4.15 11.04 -8.44
N ASP A 41 3.68 12.27 -8.69
CA ASP A 41 4.07 13.17 -9.78
C ASP A 41 5.55 13.62 -9.79
N ASN A 42 6.43 13.05 -8.95
CA ASN A 42 7.81 13.49 -8.83
C ASN A 42 8.78 12.33 -8.51
N SER A 43 8.87 11.37 -9.42
CA SER A 43 9.65 10.13 -9.27
C SER A 43 11.16 10.37 -9.11
N TYR A 44 11.72 11.50 -9.59
CA TYR A 44 13.18 11.73 -9.60
C TYR A 44 13.71 12.37 -8.30
N LEU A 45 13.00 13.37 -7.77
CA LEU A 45 13.34 13.96 -6.46
C LEU A 45 13.03 12.98 -5.31
N SER A 46 11.92 12.25 -5.39
CA SER A 46 11.57 11.23 -4.38
C SER A 46 12.56 10.05 -4.34
N SER A 47 13.23 9.71 -5.44
CA SER A 47 14.18 8.58 -5.45
C SER A 47 15.46 8.87 -4.66
N GLN A 48 15.97 10.11 -4.71
CA GLN A 48 17.19 10.50 -3.95
C GLN A 48 16.92 10.54 -2.45
N THR A 49 15.78 11.11 -2.04
CA THR A 49 15.35 11.07 -0.64
C THR A 49 15.04 9.64 -0.21
N PHE A 50 14.47 8.81 -1.10
CA PHE A 50 14.20 7.41 -0.80
C PHE A 50 15.48 6.61 -0.49
N ASP A 51 16.54 6.74 -1.29
CA ASP A 51 17.80 6.02 -1.02
C ASP A 51 18.43 6.48 0.30
N ALA A 52 18.43 7.79 0.59
CA ALA A 52 18.93 8.34 1.84
C ALA A 52 18.09 7.90 3.06
N GLU A 53 16.75 7.95 2.97
CA GLU A 53 15.83 7.49 4.02
C GLU A 53 15.96 5.98 4.25
N ARG A 54 16.08 5.20 3.18
CA ARG A 54 16.28 3.75 3.22
C ARG A 54 17.60 3.40 3.92
N ASP A 55 18.68 4.13 3.61
CA ASP A 55 20.00 3.89 4.19
C ASP A 55 20.02 4.28 5.67
N ALA A 56 19.40 5.41 6.03
CA ALA A 56 19.22 5.82 7.42
C ALA A 56 18.38 4.80 8.21
N GLN A 57 17.26 4.32 7.63
CA GLN A 57 16.43 3.28 8.22
C GLN A 57 17.22 1.97 8.44
N ARG A 58 18.05 1.56 7.46
CA ARG A 58 18.92 0.38 7.64
C ARG A 58 19.95 0.60 8.75
N GLY A 59 20.44 1.82 8.90
CA GLY A 59 21.33 2.22 10.00
C GLY A 59 20.72 2.02 11.39
N LEU A 60 19.39 2.13 11.53
CA LEU A 60 18.69 1.82 12.79
C LEU A 60 18.81 0.35 13.18
N GLY A 61 18.91 -0.56 12.19
CA GLY A 61 18.97 -2.00 12.42
C GLY A 61 17.71 -2.57 13.07
N TRP A 62 16.58 -1.86 13.00
CA TRP A 62 15.32 -2.29 13.59
C TRP A 62 14.66 -3.39 12.77
N GLN A 63 14.16 -4.39 13.46
CA GLN A 63 13.34 -5.46 12.95
C GLN A 63 12.00 -5.41 13.67
N VAL A 64 10.93 -5.36 12.88
CA VAL A 64 9.56 -5.40 13.40
C VAL A 64 8.90 -6.68 12.92
N THR A 65 8.46 -7.50 13.88
CA THR A 65 7.79 -8.77 13.62
C THR A 65 6.33 -8.66 14.06
N PRO A 66 5.37 -8.70 13.13
CA PRO A 66 3.96 -8.78 13.50
C PRO A 66 3.63 -10.18 14.01
N ARG A 67 2.90 -10.23 15.11
CA ARG A 67 2.38 -11.44 15.71
C ARG A 67 0.92 -11.23 16.04
N VAL A 68 0.09 -12.25 15.84
CA VAL A 68 -1.32 -12.20 16.24
C VAL A 68 -1.51 -13.12 17.42
N GLU A 69 -2.02 -12.59 18.53
CA GLU A 69 -2.40 -13.37 19.71
C GLU A 69 -3.85 -12.99 20.08
N ARG A 70 -4.75 -13.98 20.17
CA ARG A 70 -6.18 -13.76 20.53
C ARG A 70 -6.89 -12.69 19.69
N GLY A 71 -6.48 -12.54 18.42
CA GLY A 71 -7.02 -11.53 17.50
C GLY A 71 -6.38 -10.14 17.60
N TYR A 72 -5.48 -9.90 18.57
CA TYR A 72 -4.76 -8.64 18.71
C TYR A 72 -3.45 -8.68 17.92
N LEU A 73 -3.15 -7.60 17.20
CA LEU A 73 -1.88 -7.43 16.51
C LEU A 73 -0.83 -6.92 17.50
N HIS A 74 0.19 -7.74 17.75
CA HIS A 74 1.41 -7.39 18.45
C HIS A 74 2.51 -7.09 17.45
N LEU A 75 3.25 -6.00 17.68
CA LEU A 75 4.45 -5.65 16.95
C LEU A 75 5.64 -5.78 17.89
N ASP A 76 6.42 -6.83 17.72
CA ASP A 76 7.68 -7.01 18.45
C ASP A 76 8.76 -6.18 17.75
N PHE A 77 9.38 -5.26 18.49
CA PHE A 77 10.48 -4.43 17.98
C PHE A 77 11.80 -4.96 18.56
N THR A 78 12.77 -5.19 17.69
CA THR A 78 14.12 -5.63 18.06
C THR A 78 15.15 -4.86 17.25
N ASP A 79 16.23 -4.40 17.88
CA ASP A 79 17.37 -3.80 17.18
C ASP A 79 18.49 -4.81 16.90
N GLY A 80 19.51 -4.40 16.15
CA GLY A 80 20.68 -5.23 15.85
C GLY A 80 21.51 -5.67 17.08
N ALA A 81 21.27 -5.07 18.24
CA ALA A 81 21.89 -5.43 19.52
C ALA A 81 20.97 -6.27 20.42
N GLY A 82 19.79 -6.68 19.93
CA GLY A 82 18.81 -7.47 20.69
C GLY A 82 17.99 -6.68 21.72
N ARG A 83 18.04 -5.34 21.69
CA ARG A 83 17.24 -4.46 22.55
C ARG A 83 15.90 -4.17 21.87
N THR A 84 14.91 -3.80 22.67
CA THR A 84 13.61 -3.31 22.16
C THR A 84 13.66 -1.79 21.99
N PRO A 85 13.80 -1.26 20.77
CA PRO A 85 13.82 0.18 20.56
C PRO A 85 12.46 0.81 20.91
N ARG A 86 12.52 2.02 21.47
CA ARG A 86 11.36 2.87 21.78
C ARG A 86 11.37 4.09 20.87
N PRO A 87 10.73 4.00 19.69
CA PRO A 87 10.55 5.16 18.83
C PRO A 87 9.77 6.29 19.53
N ALA A 88 10.04 7.53 19.14
CA ALA A 88 9.32 8.71 19.60
C ALA A 88 7.85 8.70 19.16
N LYS A 89 7.58 8.13 17.98
CA LYS A 89 6.24 7.99 17.40
C LYS A 89 6.11 6.65 16.69
N VAL A 90 4.92 6.04 16.82
CA VAL A 90 4.52 4.85 16.07
C VAL A 90 3.13 5.08 15.52
N SER A 91 2.96 4.80 14.24
CA SER A 91 1.68 4.76 13.54
C SER A 91 1.57 3.45 12.78
N VAL A 92 0.43 2.76 12.93
CA VAL A 92 0.17 1.51 12.25
C VAL A 92 -1.14 1.66 11.50
N THR A 93 -1.09 1.46 10.20
CA THR A 93 -2.29 1.41 9.35
C THR A 93 -2.52 -0.03 8.95
N VAL A 94 -3.72 -0.55 9.19
CA VAL A 94 -4.11 -1.92 8.84
C VAL A 94 -5.18 -1.89 7.76
N GLY A 95 -5.07 -2.80 6.80
CA GLY A 95 -5.98 -2.89 5.66
C GLY A 95 -6.04 -4.29 5.07
N ARG A 96 -6.95 -4.48 4.11
CA ARG A 96 -7.09 -5.74 3.38
C ARG A 96 -6.05 -5.80 2.25
N PRO A 97 -5.39 -6.95 2.01
CA PRO A 97 -4.48 -7.08 0.88
C PRO A 97 -5.20 -6.81 -0.46
N GLY A 98 -4.68 -5.89 -1.26
CA GLY A 98 -5.18 -5.60 -2.62
C GLY A 98 -6.28 -4.55 -2.71
N THR A 99 -6.71 -3.94 -1.60
CA THR A 99 -7.61 -2.78 -1.59
C THR A 99 -7.26 -1.84 -0.44
N ASN A 100 -7.31 -0.53 -0.68
CA ASN A 100 -7.09 0.48 0.35
C ASN A 100 -8.43 0.96 0.98
N ALA A 101 -9.56 0.40 0.54
CA ALA A 101 -10.89 0.87 0.94
C ALA A 101 -11.20 0.65 2.43
N GLU A 102 -10.51 -0.29 3.06
CA GLU A 102 -10.67 -0.65 4.48
C GLU A 102 -9.45 -0.24 5.33
N ASP A 103 -8.58 0.63 4.82
CA ASP A 103 -7.38 1.06 5.54
C ASP A 103 -7.77 1.94 6.74
N ALA A 104 -7.40 1.48 7.94
CA ALA A 104 -7.65 2.18 9.18
C ALA A 104 -6.36 2.35 9.98
N THR A 105 -6.06 3.58 10.42
CA THR A 105 -4.99 3.81 11.40
C THR A 105 -5.44 3.30 12.75
N MET A 106 -4.65 2.40 13.31
CA MET A 106 -4.95 1.72 14.56
C MET A 106 -4.10 2.31 15.69
N PRO A 107 -4.72 2.77 16.80
CA PRO A 107 -3.97 3.15 17.98
C PRO A 107 -3.23 1.95 18.56
N MET A 108 -2.00 2.20 18.99
CA MET A 108 -1.08 1.18 19.49
C MET A 108 -0.69 1.52 20.93
N ASP A 109 -0.80 0.55 21.82
CA ASP A 109 -0.39 0.65 23.22
C ASP A 109 1.02 0.07 23.39
N GLU A 110 1.87 0.76 24.15
CA GLU A 110 3.24 0.31 24.40
C GLU A 110 3.26 -0.90 25.36
N THR A 111 4.12 -1.87 25.06
CA THR A 111 4.34 -3.07 25.87
C THR A 111 5.83 -3.29 26.10
N GLY A 112 6.19 -4.17 27.03
CA GLY A 112 7.59 -4.51 27.31
C GLY A 112 8.41 -4.96 26.08
N ARG A 113 7.78 -5.57 25.08
CA ARG A 113 8.46 -6.11 23.87
C ARG A 113 8.25 -5.29 22.60
N GLY A 114 7.38 -4.28 22.64
CA GLY A 114 7.04 -3.47 21.48
C GLY A 114 5.70 -2.80 21.67
N TYR A 115 4.75 -3.04 20.77
CA TYR A 115 3.44 -2.40 20.78
C TYR A 115 2.31 -3.39 20.51
N VAL A 116 1.11 -3.14 21.03
CA VAL A 116 -0.10 -3.94 20.77
C VAL A 116 -1.20 -3.04 20.24
N ALA A 117 -1.98 -3.54 19.29
CA ALA A 117 -3.19 -2.88 18.81
C ALA A 117 -4.22 -2.72 19.93
N ALA A 118 -4.84 -1.54 20.04
CA ALA A 118 -5.86 -1.29 21.06
C ALA A 118 -7.14 -2.12 20.84
N HIS A 119 -7.39 -2.60 19.61
CA HIS A 119 -8.59 -3.35 19.25
C HIS A 119 -8.24 -4.65 18.48
N PRO A 120 -9.04 -5.72 18.63
CA PRO A 120 -8.83 -6.95 17.90
C PRO A 120 -9.22 -6.80 16.42
N LEU A 121 -8.50 -7.50 15.56
CA LEU A 121 -8.79 -7.56 14.13
C LEU A 121 -9.74 -8.73 13.83
N PRO A 122 -10.71 -8.54 12.93
CA PRO A 122 -11.50 -9.65 12.40
C PRO A 122 -10.64 -10.72 11.74
N LYS A 123 -11.16 -11.94 11.67
CA LYS A 123 -10.50 -13.06 11.00
C LYS A 123 -10.21 -12.74 9.52
N GLY A 124 -9.12 -13.31 9.00
CA GLY A 124 -8.73 -13.18 7.59
C GLY A 124 -7.34 -12.60 7.37
N GLY A 125 -7.04 -12.29 6.10
CA GLY A 125 -5.78 -11.69 5.69
C GLY A 125 -5.76 -10.18 5.89
N TRP A 126 -4.61 -9.68 6.33
CA TRP A 126 -4.36 -8.26 6.63
C TRP A 126 -2.97 -7.84 6.16
N ARG A 127 -2.82 -6.56 5.87
CA ARG A 127 -1.55 -5.86 5.65
C ARG A 127 -1.44 -4.75 6.70
N ALA A 128 -0.33 -4.71 7.42
CA ALA A 128 0.03 -3.60 8.29
C ALA A 128 1.13 -2.76 7.63
N GLU A 129 0.88 -1.46 7.50
CA GLU A 129 1.88 -0.45 7.21
C GLU A 129 2.33 0.19 8.52
N ILE A 130 3.57 -0.06 8.88
CA ILE A 130 4.20 0.37 10.13
C ILE A 130 5.08 1.57 9.80
N ALA A 131 4.78 2.70 10.42
CA ALA A 131 5.60 3.90 10.37
C ALA A 131 6.07 4.26 11.78
N ALA A 132 7.36 4.44 11.97
CA ALA A 132 7.94 4.85 13.24
C ALA A 132 8.97 5.96 13.03
N GLU A 133 9.19 6.76 14.07
CA GLU A 133 10.20 7.82 14.10
C GLU A 133 11.14 7.57 15.28
N ALA A 134 12.43 7.39 15.01
CA ALA A 134 13.45 7.28 16.03
C ALA A 134 13.63 8.61 16.78
N LEU A 135 14.26 8.55 17.96
CA LEU A 135 14.49 9.73 18.80
C LEU A 135 15.39 10.78 18.11
N ASP A 136 16.21 10.35 17.16
CA ASP A 136 17.06 11.22 16.32
C ASP A 136 16.33 11.78 15.09
N GLY A 137 15.04 11.46 14.92
CA GLY A 137 14.22 11.87 13.79
C GLY A 137 14.28 10.93 12.58
N THR A 138 15.07 9.85 12.63
CA THR A 138 15.16 8.89 11.54
C THR A 138 13.81 8.18 11.35
N ARG A 139 13.29 8.22 10.13
CA ARG A 139 12.04 7.56 9.79
C ARG A 139 12.28 6.08 9.50
N PHE A 140 11.37 5.26 9.99
CA PHE A 140 11.29 3.83 9.73
C PHE A 140 9.93 3.53 9.11
N ARG A 141 9.92 2.86 7.96
CA ARG A 141 8.70 2.37 7.32
C ARG A 141 8.85 0.91 6.92
N GLN A 142 7.85 0.10 7.27
CA GLN A 142 7.81 -1.31 6.89
C GLN A 142 6.38 -1.78 6.66
N SER A 143 6.14 -2.49 5.56
CA SER A 143 4.87 -3.17 5.31
C SER A 143 5.01 -4.67 5.57
N ARG A 144 4.03 -5.26 6.25
CA ARG A 144 3.96 -6.71 6.49
C ARG A 144 2.54 -7.23 6.33
N SER A 145 2.40 -8.35 5.63
CA SER A 145 1.15 -9.09 5.54
C SER A 145 1.11 -10.19 6.59
N PHE A 146 -0.05 -10.41 7.18
CA PHE A 146 -0.27 -11.45 8.19
C PHE A 146 -1.71 -11.97 8.11
N TYR A 147 -1.98 -13.06 8.82
CA TYR A 147 -3.29 -13.69 8.85
C TYR A 147 -3.79 -13.82 10.29
N VAL A 148 -5.06 -13.51 10.51
CA VAL A 148 -5.75 -13.68 11.79
C VAL A 148 -6.62 -14.93 11.70
N GLY A 149 -6.19 -16.00 12.36
CA GLY A 149 -6.89 -17.28 12.40
C GLY A 149 -8.03 -17.33 13.42
N ALA A 150 -8.85 -18.37 13.33
CA ALA A 150 -9.70 -18.80 14.44
C ALA A 150 -8.83 -19.60 15.43
N GLU A 151 -8.82 -19.21 16.70
CA GLU A 151 -8.42 -20.14 17.78
C GLU A 151 -9.36 -21.34 17.84
#